data_AF-A0A6A2ZRV7-F1
#
_entry.id   AF-A0A6A2ZRV7-F1
#
_cell.length_a   1.000
_cell.length_b   1.000
_cell.length_c   1.000
_cell.angle_alpha   90.00
_cell.angle_beta   90.00
_cell.angle_gamma   90.00
#
_symmetry.space_group_name_H-M   'P 1'
#
loop_
_entity.id
_entity.type
_entity.pdbx_description
1 polymer ?
#
loop_
_entity_poly.entity_id
_entity_poly.type
_entity_poly.pdbx_seq_one_letter_code
_entity_poly.pdbx_strand_id
1 'polypeptide(L)'
;MQTLQTSFVAASLDGQIRVSTPHSLGILSNSTPPSTGKFRQGYDTHVLKPLLSFRRDTNSPFMVNPYPVFYCSPDTLDYTLFRPNAGVFRPNAHLDTVYSAMKLLGFDDLDIVIAETGWPSLGDPIQVGVDAETAAEYNGNLIRHVTSGVGTPLMPNRTFETYIIALFDEHLKPGPTCERYFGLFRPDLTPAYDIGILRPTVAAAAANIQHATCLLASEARDDAFVTTTTPVPTTTPSYQMRRYDGKQRLCLLEMSADENGLRRNIEHECSSLSPIHECKL
;
A
#
# COMPACT_ATOMS: atom_id res chain seq x y z
N MET A 1 2.13 24.38 11.47
CA MET A 1 0.65 24.25 11.45
C MET A 1 -0.04 25.58 11.73
N GLN A 2 0.25 26.24 12.86
CA GLN A 2 -0.29 27.57 13.19
C GLN A 2 -0.06 28.60 12.08
N THR A 3 1.16 28.71 11.54
CA THR A 3 1.47 29.64 10.43
C THR A 3 0.63 29.38 9.17
N LEU A 4 0.40 28.11 8.80
CA LEU A 4 -0.47 27.76 7.67
C LEU A 4 -1.92 28.16 7.95
N GLN A 5 -2.42 27.90 9.16
CA GLN A 5 -3.76 28.31 9.57
C GLN A 5 -3.92 29.82 9.52
N THR A 6 -2.96 30.59 10.06
CA THR A 6 -2.98 32.06 9.99
C THR A 6 -3.01 32.54 8.54
N SER A 7 -2.27 31.88 7.65
CA SER A 7 -2.27 32.22 6.22
C SER A 7 -3.63 31.94 5.57
N PHE A 8 -4.29 30.83 5.92
CA PHE A 8 -5.63 30.51 5.43
C PHE A 8 -6.70 31.45 5.99
N VAL A 9 -6.62 31.84 7.26
CA VAL A 9 -7.49 32.88 7.86
C VAL A 9 -7.31 34.21 7.12
N ALA A 10 -6.06 34.63 6.89
CA ALA A 10 -5.77 35.87 6.16
C ALA A 10 -6.33 35.86 4.72
N ALA A 11 -6.38 34.68 4.10
CA ALA A 11 -6.96 34.48 2.78
C ALA A 11 -8.48 34.19 2.81
N SER A 12 -9.13 34.15 3.98
CA SER A 12 -10.54 33.75 4.16
C SER A 12 -10.85 32.35 3.62
N LEU A 13 -9.89 31.43 3.73
CA LEU A 13 -9.98 30.03 3.29
C LEU A 13 -10.15 29.04 4.45
N ASP A 14 -10.06 29.50 5.71
CA ASP A 14 -10.07 28.65 6.91
C ASP A 14 -11.41 27.92 7.15
N GLY A 15 -12.52 28.42 6.58
CA GLY A 15 -13.80 27.70 6.56
C GLY A 15 -13.90 26.60 5.49
N GLN A 16 -12.98 26.58 4.51
CA GLN A 16 -13.00 25.65 3.37
C GLN A 16 -11.84 24.66 3.41
N ILE A 17 -10.68 25.08 3.92
CA ILE A 17 -9.43 24.31 3.95
C ILE A 17 -8.98 24.20 5.41
N ARG A 18 -8.98 22.96 5.92
CA ARG A 18 -8.55 22.65 7.28
C ARG A 18 -7.10 22.18 7.28
N VAL A 19 -6.32 22.66 8.25
CA VAL A 19 -4.94 22.20 8.45
C VAL A 19 -4.94 21.01 9.41
N SER A 20 -4.44 19.86 8.98
CA SER A 20 -4.17 18.70 9.85
C SER A 20 -2.79 18.10 9.56
N THR A 21 -2.47 16.99 10.22
CA THR A 21 -1.25 16.20 9.98
C THR A 21 -1.56 14.72 10.20
N PRO A 22 -1.21 13.84 9.24
CA PRO A 22 -1.39 12.40 9.39
C PRO A 22 -0.37 11.83 10.38
N HIS A 23 -0.76 10.76 11.08
CA HIS A 23 0.10 10.08 12.05
C HIS A 23 0.10 8.57 11.80
N SER A 24 1.29 7.97 11.80
CA SER A 24 1.40 6.53 11.97
C SER A 24 0.85 6.11 13.33
N LEU A 25 0.38 4.86 13.44
CA LEU A 25 -0.04 4.31 14.74
C LEU A 25 1.12 4.08 15.72
N GLY A 26 2.37 4.35 15.31
CA GLY A 26 3.54 4.37 16.19
C GLY A 26 3.47 5.42 17.30
N ILE A 27 2.51 6.35 17.26
CA ILE A 27 2.23 7.29 18.36
C ILE A 27 1.58 6.61 19.58
N LEU A 28 1.10 5.38 19.44
CA LEU A 28 0.47 4.59 20.51
C LEU A 28 1.51 3.78 21.29
N SER A 29 1.25 3.54 22.58
CA SER A 29 2.08 2.68 23.43
C SER A 29 1.43 1.34 23.78
N ASN A 30 0.11 1.32 23.95
CA ASN A 30 -0.67 0.09 24.06
C ASN A 30 -1.84 0.15 23.08
N SER A 31 -2.13 -0.97 22.42
CA SER A 31 -3.23 -1.14 21.49
C SER A 31 -4.13 -2.33 21.82
N THR A 32 -3.82 -3.08 22.88
CA THR A 32 -4.57 -4.28 23.25
C THR A 32 -4.88 -4.32 24.76
N PRO A 33 -6.16 -4.40 25.16
CA PRO A 33 -7.34 -4.20 24.32
C PRO A 33 -7.48 -2.72 23.87
N PRO A 34 -8.19 -2.44 22.76
CA PRO A 34 -8.36 -1.08 22.23
C PRO A 34 -8.88 -0.06 23.25
N SER A 35 -9.75 -0.49 24.16
CA SER A 35 -10.32 0.36 25.22
C SER A 35 -9.29 0.93 26.19
N THR A 36 -8.10 0.33 26.27
CA THR A 36 -6.96 0.81 27.08
C THR A 36 -5.91 1.53 26.26
N GLY A 37 -6.25 1.85 25.00
CA GLY A 37 -5.41 2.58 24.07
C GLY A 37 -4.94 3.91 24.65
N LYS A 38 -3.64 4.17 24.54
CA LYS A 38 -3.02 5.41 25.01
C LYS A 38 -1.84 5.79 24.13
N PHE A 39 -1.61 7.09 24.01
CA PHE A 39 -0.42 7.60 23.34
C PHE A 39 0.86 7.27 24.14
N ARG A 40 2.01 7.35 23.48
CA ARG A 40 3.31 7.17 24.14
C ARG A 40 3.54 8.23 25.20
N GLN A 41 4.14 7.80 26.30
CA GLN A 41 4.51 8.71 27.39
C GLN A 41 5.43 9.81 26.88
N GLY A 42 5.12 11.06 27.23
CA GLY A 42 5.81 12.26 26.77
C GLY A 42 5.28 12.77 25.43
N TYR A 43 4.87 11.90 24.51
CA TYR A 43 4.23 12.32 23.26
C TYR A 43 2.81 12.82 23.55
N ASP A 44 2.10 12.13 24.43
CA ASP A 44 0.78 12.48 24.93
C ASP A 44 0.71 13.93 25.43
N THR A 45 1.67 14.37 26.24
CA THR A 45 1.69 15.69 26.86
C THR A 45 2.32 16.77 25.99
N HIS A 46 3.47 16.49 25.37
CA HIS A 46 4.28 17.53 24.72
C HIS A 46 3.99 17.70 23.23
N VAL A 47 3.39 16.69 22.58
CA VAL A 47 3.13 16.72 21.14
C VAL A 47 1.63 16.65 20.87
N LEU A 48 0.97 15.60 21.35
CA LEU A 48 -0.38 15.26 20.93
C LEU A 48 -1.43 16.11 21.63
N LYS A 49 -1.33 16.37 22.94
CA LYS A 49 -2.30 17.24 23.62
C LYS A 49 -2.35 18.67 23.05
N PRO A 50 -1.22 19.38 22.82
CA PRO A 50 -1.24 20.69 22.15
C PRO A 50 -1.77 20.59 20.72
N LEU A 51 -1.41 19.53 20.00
CA LEU A 51 -1.87 19.29 18.63
C LEU A 51 -3.39 19.10 18.58
N LEU A 52 -3.96 18.26 19.45
CA LEU A 52 -5.40 18.01 19.55
C LEU A 52 -6.16 19.27 19.99
N SER A 53 -5.60 20.06 20.91
CA SER A 53 -6.16 21.38 21.25
C SER A 53 -6.26 22.27 20.01
N PHE A 54 -5.17 22.38 19.25
CA PHE A 54 -5.17 23.16 18.02
C PHE A 54 -6.18 22.62 16.99
N ARG A 55 -6.38 21.29 16.89
CA ARG A 55 -7.40 20.69 16.01
C ARG A 55 -8.81 21.11 16.43
N ARG A 56 -9.11 21.06 17.72
CA ARG A 56 -10.40 21.49 18.27
C ARG A 56 -10.65 22.97 17.98
N ASP A 57 -9.67 23.82 18.25
CA ASP A 57 -9.78 25.27 18.07
C ASP A 57 -9.96 25.68 16.59
N THR A 58 -9.50 24.84 15.66
CA THR A 58 -9.58 25.09 14.21
C THR A 58 -10.62 24.24 13.50
N ASN A 59 -11.43 23.47 14.25
CA ASN A 59 -12.42 22.54 13.71
C ASN A 59 -11.84 21.61 12.62
N SER A 60 -10.64 21.07 12.87
CA SER A 60 -9.92 20.17 11.97
C SER A 60 -9.91 18.74 12.51
N PRO A 61 -10.01 17.70 11.65
CA PRO A 61 -9.95 16.32 12.10
C PRO A 61 -8.54 15.91 12.55
N PHE A 62 -8.47 14.87 13.37
CA PHE A 62 -7.26 14.11 13.66
C PHE A 62 -7.06 13.02 12.60
N MET A 63 -5.94 13.07 11.89
CA MET A 63 -5.64 12.14 10.80
C MET A 63 -4.70 11.03 11.26
N VAL A 64 -5.03 9.79 10.92
CA VAL A 64 -4.22 8.59 11.23
C VAL A 64 -4.07 7.68 10.03
N ASN A 65 -2.97 6.94 10.00
CA ASN A 65 -2.63 6.00 8.93
C ASN A 65 -2.59 4.56 9.50
N PRO A 66 -3.74 3.92 9.69
CA PRO A 66 -3.82 2.54 10.15
C PRO A 66 -3.44 1.57 9.02
N TYR A 67 -2.44 0.73 9.28
CA TYR A 67 -2.00 -0.31 8.33
C TYR A 67 -2.10 -1.70 9.00
N PRO A 68 -3.27 -2.37 8.95
CA PRO A 68 -3.45 -3.69 9.56
C PRO A 68 -2.44 -4.74 9.05
N VAL A 69 -2.04 -4.66 7.77
CA VAL A 69 -1.06 -5.56 7.16
C VAL A 69 0.25 -5.67 7.96
N PHE A 70 0.73 -4.57 8.56
CA PHE A 70 2.02 -4.58 9.30
C PHE A 70 1.94 -5.18 10.70
N TYR A 71 0.73 -5.49 11.18
CA TYR A 71 0.49 -6.09 12.50
C TYR A 71 -0.27 -7.42 12.40
N CYS A 72 -0.49 -7.91 11.18
CA CYS A 72 -1.21 -9.16 10.96
C CYS A 72 -0.32 -10.38 11.22
N SER A 73 -0.97 -11.47 11.60
CA SER A 73 -0.44 -12.81 11.79
C SER A 73 -1.42 -13.80 11.17
N PRO A 74 -1.06 -15.07 10.96
CA PRO A 74 -2.01 -16.06 10.44
C PRO A 74 -3.29 -16.15 11.27
N ASP A 75 -3.19 -16.03 12.60
CA ASP A 75 -4.33 -16.08 13.52
C ASP A 75 -5.21 -14.83 13.47
N THR A 76 -4.68 -13.70 12.99
CA THR A 76 -5.39 -12.41 12.93
C THR A 76 -5.74 -12.00 11.50
N LEU A 77 -5.38 -12.80 10.50
CA LEU A 77 -5.54 -12.44 9.09
C LEU A 77 -7.01 -12.23 8.74
N ASP A 78 -7.87 -13.22 9.01
CA ASP A 78 -9.30 -13.13 8.72
C ASP A 78 -9.94 -11.91 9.39
N TYR A 79 -9.50 -11.65 10.61
CA TYR A 79 -9.88 -10.47 11.36
C TYR A 79 -9.48 -9.16 10.65
N THR A 80 -8.21 -9.02 10.22
CA THR A 80 -7.70 -7.82 9.55
C THR A 80 -8.30 -7.60 8.15
N LEU A 81 -8.79 -8.67 7.51
CA LEU A 81 -9.43 -8.64 6.20
C LEU A 81 -10.95 -8.46 6.27
N PHE A 82 -11.53 -8.23 7.45
CA PHE A 82 -12.97 -8.15 7.66
C PHE A 82 -13.75 -9.43 7.30
N ARG A 83 -13.08 -10.58 7.30
CA ARG A 83 -13.73 -11.89 7.11
C ARG A 83 -14.48 -12.30 8.39
N PRO A 84 -15.49 -13.17 8.29
CA PRO A 84 -16.08 -13.82 9.45
C PRO A 84 -15.00 -14.48 10.31
N ASN A 85 -15.01 -14.20 11.60
CA ASN A 85 -14.06 -14.73 12.57
C ASN A 85 -14.79 -15.07 13.87
N ALA A 86 -14.15 -15.80 14.77
CA ALA A 86 -14.75 -16.29 16.02
C ALA A 86 -15.11 -15.17 17.04
N GLY A 87 -15.08 -13.90 16.64
CA GLY A 87 -15.32 -12.75 17.52
C GLY A 87 -14.20 -12.49 18.53
N VAL A 88 -13.11 -13.24 18.42
CA VAL A 88 -11.88 -13.03 19.20
C VAL A 88 -11.07 -11.97 18.46
N PHE A 89 -10.95 -10.80 19.10
CA PHE A 89 -10.30 -9.59 18.59
C PHE A 89 -11.13 -8.81 17.54
N ARG A 90 -11.28 -7.49 17.78
CA ARG A 90 -12.46 -6.66 17.43
C ARG A 90 -12.25 -5.80 16.19
N PRO A 91 -13.12 -5.82 15.16
CA PRO A 91 -12.88 -5.08 13.91
C PRO A 91 -12.75 -3.61 14.24
N ASN A 92 -11.78 -2.95 13.61
CA ASN A 92 -11.44 -1.54 13.87
C ASN A 92 -10.74 -1.26 15.20
N ALA A 93 -10.08 -2.27 15.78
CA ALA A 93 -9.26 -2.14 16.98
C ALA A 93 -8.33 -0.92 16.94
N HIS A 94 -7.75 -0.60 15.78
CA HIS A 94 -6.84 0.54 15.64
C HIS A 94 -7.54 1.90 15.81
N LEU A 95 -8.71 2.11 15.20
CA LEU A 95 -9.46 3.36 15.36
C LEU A 95 -10.02 3.50 16.78
N ASP A 96 -10.52 2.41 17.36
CA ASP A 96 -10.96 2.38 18.75
C ASP A 96 -9.80 2.68 19.71
N THR A 97 -8.59 2.19 19.43
CA THR A 97 -7.40 2.48 20.22
C THR A 97 -7.03 3.96 20.15
N VAL A 98 -7.05 4.54 18.95
CA VAL A 98 -6.81 5.99 18.74
C VAL A 98 -7.86 6.81 19.48
N TYR A 99 -9.13 6.45 19.36
CA TYR A 99 -10.23 7.10 20.06
C TYR A 99 -10.07 7.04 21.58
N SER A 100 -9.75 5.86 22.14
CA SER A 100 -9.46 5.71 23.56
C SER A 100 -8.29 6.59 24.01
N ALA A 101 -7.22 6.67 23.21
CA ALA A 101 -6.07 7.53 23.52
C ALA A 101 -6.43 9.03 23.51
N MET A 102 -7.23 9.47 22.53
CA MET A 102 -7.75 10.84 22.47
C MET A 102 -8.68 11.14 23.65
N LYS A 103 -9.57 10.20 23.98
CA LYS A 103 -10.50 10.30 25.11
C LYS A 103 -9.80 10.45 26.44
N LEU A 104 -8.71 9.72 26.67
CA LEU A 104 -7.89 9.87 27.89
C LEU A 104 -7.31 11.29 28.06
N LEU A 105 -7.06 11.99 26.95
CA LEU A 105 -6.62 13.38 26.96
C LEU A 105 -7.78 14.39 26.97
N GLY A 106 -9.03 13.91 26.92
CA GLY A 106 -10.25 14.71 26.91
C GLY A 106 -10.64 15.24 25.52
N PHE A 107 -10.34 14.50 24.45
CA PHE A 107 -10.60 14.86 23.04
C PHE A 107 -11.46 13.83 22.28
N ASP A 108 -12.49 13.29 22.92
CA ASP A 108 -13.42 12.33 22.32
C ASP A 108 -14.46 12.96 21.36
N ASP A 109 -14.53 14.28 21.30
CA ASP A 109 -15.35 15.09 20.39
C ASP A 109 -14.73 15.28 19.00
N LEU A 110 -13.42 15.08 18.84
CA LEU A 110 -12.74 15.32 17.58
C LEU A 110 -13.03 14.24 16.53
N ASP A 111 -13.16 14.69 15.28
CA ASP A 111 -13.25 13.80 14.11
C ASP A 111 -11.95 13.08 13.82
N ILE A 112 -12.08 11.82 13.39
CA ILE A 112 -10.97 10.97 12.97
C ILE A 112 -11.11 10.73 11.47
N VAL A 113 -10.02 10.97 10.75
CA VAL A 113 -9.90 10.68 9.31
C VAL A 113 -8.83 9.63 9.12
N ILE A 114 -9.13 8.62 8.31
CA ILE A 114 -8.16 7.61 7.88
C ILE A 114 -7.44 8.19 6.67
N ALA A 115 -6.29 8.81 6.90
CA ALA A 115 -5.55 9.52 5.87
C ALA A 115 -4.78 8.59 4.92
N GLU A 116 -4.41 7.40 5.38
CA GLU A 116 -3.89 6.34 4.53
C GLU A 116 -4.18 4.97 5.13
N THR A 117 -4.67 4.04 4.31
CA THR A 117 -4.78 2.62 4.66
C THR A 117 -4.86 1.79 3.39
N GLY A 118 -4.37 0.55 3.41
CA GLY A 118 -4.35 -0.29 2.22
C GLY A 118 -3.67 -1.61 2.48
N TRP A 119 -3.63 -2.44 1.45
CA TRP A 119 -3.03 -3.76 1.49
C TRP A 119 -2.22 -4.01 0.21
N PRO A 120 -0.95 -4.43 0.32
CA PRO A 120 -0.09 -4.64 -0.82
C PRO A 120 -0.46 -5.93 -1.56
N SER A 121 -0.38 -5.93 -2.90
CA SER A 121 -0.68 -7.08 -3.75
C SER A 121 0.52 -7.99 -4.01
N LEU A 122 1.71 -7.58 -3.61
CA LEU A 122 2.94 -8.38 -3.72
C LEU A 122 3.91 -7.95 -2.62
N GLY A 123 4.63 -8.91 -2.04
CA GLY A 123 5.55 -8.66 -0.93
C GLY A 123 6.67 -9.69 -0.87
N ASP A 124 7.47 -9.59 0.17
CA ASP A 124 8.53 -10.57 0.43
C ASP A 124 7.91 -11.91 0.90
N PRO A 125 8.54 -13.07 0.63
CA PRO A 125 7.94 -14.39 0.88
C PRO A 125 7.50 -14.68 2.33
N ILE A 126 8.00 -13.92 3.30
CA ILE A 126 7.66 -14.06 4.73
C ILE A 126 6.40 -13.27 5.13
N GLN A 127 5.88 -12.40 4.26
CA GLN A 127 4.73 -11.58 4.57
C GLN A 127 3.43 -12.37 4.42
N VAL A 128 2.69 -12.49 5.52
CA VAL A 128 1.45 -13.25 5.58
C VAL A 128 0.32 -12.51 4.86
N GLY A 129 -0.40 -13.22 3.98
CA GLY A 129 -1.56 -12.68 3.28
C GLY A 129 -1.24 -11.54 2.32
N VAL A 130 -0.02 -11.47 1.79
CA VAL A 130 0.35 -10.43 0.81
C VAL A 130 0.31 -11.01 -0.59
N ASP A 131 -0.82 -10.84 -1.24
CA ASP A 131 -1.09 -11.23 -2.62
C ASP A 131 -2.25 -10.40 -3.19
N ALA A 132 -2.48 -10.49 -4.51
CA ALA A 132 -3.49 -9.69 -5.20
C ALA A 132 -4.93 -10.02 -4.76
N GLU A 133 -5.22 -11.26 -4.39
CA GLU A 133 -6.55 -11.68 -3.92
C GLU A 133 -6.84 -11.06 -2.55
N THR A 134 -5.88 -11.16 -1.64
CA THR A 134 -5.99 -10.60 -0.29
C THR A 134 -6.03 -9.07 -0.32
N ALA A 135 -5.28 -8.42 -1.22
CA ALA A 135 -5.35 -6.98 -1.43
C ALA A 135 -6.72 -6.53 -1.93
N ALA A 136 -7.30 -7.28 -2.88
CA ALA A 136 -8.64 -7.03 -3.40
C ALA A 136 -9.70 -7.16 -2.30
N GLU A 137 -9.59 -8.21 -1.48
CA GLU A 137 -10.47 -8.42 -0.35
C GLU A 137 -10.38 -7.28 0.66
N TYR A 138 -9.17 -6.92 1.12
CA TYR A 138 -9.02 -5.87 2.13
C TYR A 138 -9.63 -4.55 1.66
N ASN A 139 -9.22 -4.07 0.48
CA ASN A 139 -9.67 -2.78 -0.04
C ASN A 139 -11.17 -2.79 -0.37
N GLY A 140 -11.69 -3.88 -0.94
CA GLY A 140 -13.13 -4.05 -1.21
C GLY A 140 -13.98 -4.15 0.07
N ASN A 141 -13.50 -4.89 1.07
CA ASN A 141 -14.14 -5.00 2.38
C ASN A 141 -14.11 -3.66 3.13
N LEU A 142 -12.99 -2.95 3.08
CA LEU A 142 -12.82 -1.63 3.68
C LEU A 142 -13.87 -0.66 3.13
N ILE A 143 -14.02 -0.57 1.80
CA ILE A 143 -15.04 0.29 1.17
C ILE A 143 -16.44 -0.08 1.70
N ARG A 144 -16.81 -1.36 1.67
CA ARG A 144 -18.11 -1.82 2.19
C ARG A 144 -18.30 -1.47 3.67
N HIS A 145 -17.25 -1.61 4.48
CA HIS A 145 -17.30 -1.31 5.89
C HIS A 145 -17.51 0.19 6.15
N VAL A 146 -16.68 1.07 5.57
CA VAL A 146 -16.77 2.52 5.83
C VAL A 146 -18.04 3.15 5.26
N THR A 147 -18.54 2.62 4.14
CA THR A 147 -19.81 3.07 3.51
C THR A 147 -21.05 2.53 4.21
N SER A 148 -20.97 1.44 4.97
CA SER A 148 -22.11 0.88 5.70
C SER A 148 -22.62 1.78 6.83
N GLY A 149 -21.78 2.70 7.31
CA GLY A 149 -22.10 3.57 8.44
C GLY A 149 -22.14 2.87 9.80
N VAL A 150 -21.78 1.58 9.90
CA VAL A 150 -21.78 0.84 11.17
C VAL A 150 -20.82 1.45 12.20
N GLY A 151 -19.74 2.07 11.73
CA GLY A 151 -18.68 2.63 12.55
C GLY A 151 -17.84 1.57 13.26
N THR A 152 -17.33 1.91 14.44
CA THR A 152 -16.49 1.00 15.24
C THR A 152 -17.16 0.66 16.57
N PRO A 153 -16.74 -0.41 17.27
CA PRO A 153 -17.33 -0.75 18.56
C PRO A 153 -17.33 0.39 19.60
N LEU A 154 -16.29 1.24 19.68
CA LEU A 154 -16.28 2.40 20.59
C LEU A 154 -16.84 3.68 19.98
N MET A 155 -17.08 3.70 18.66
CA MET A 155 -17.69 4.81 17.93
C MET A 155 -18.79 4.27 16.99
N PRO A 156 -19.88 3.70 17.54
CA PRO A 156 -20.94 3.11 16.73
C PRO A 156 -21.68 4.18 15.93
N ASN A 157 -22.11 3.83 14.72
CA ASN A 157 -22.81 4.72 13.80
C ASN A 157 -21.99 5.95 13.33
N ARG A 158 -20.67 5.93 13.53
CA ARG A 158 -19.76 6.96 13.05
C ARG A 158 -19.23 6.60 11.67
N THR A 159 -19.24 7.55 10.75
CA THR A 159 -18.57 7.41 9.45
C THR A 159 -17.16 7.97 9.52
N PHE A 160 -16.25 7.38 8.75
CA PHE A 160 -14.85 7.79 8.69
C PHE A 160 -14.48 8.09 7.25
N GLU A 161 -14.12 9.34 6.99
CA GLU A 161 -13.48 9.69 5.72
C GLU A 161 -12.18 8.90 5.60
N THR A 162 -12.02 8.19 4.47
CA THR A 162 -11.01 7.14 4.31
C THR A 162 -10.35 7.24 2.96
N TYR A 163 -9.02 7.28 2.98
CA TYR A 163 -8.17 7.35 1.80
C TYR A 163 -7.38 6.05 1.65
N ILE A 164 -7.61 5.36 0.52
CA ILE A 164 -6.91 4.12 0.20
C ILE A 164 -5.54 4.46 -0.38
N ILE A 165 -4.49 3.87 0.20
CA ILE A 165 -3.14 3.91 -0.36
C ILE A 165 -2.92 2.67 -1.25
N ALA A 166 -2.51 2.81 -2.50
CA ALA A 166 -2.40 4.03 -3.30
C ALA A 166 -3.16 3.88 -4.61
N LEU A 167 -3.21 4.95 -5.40
CA LEU A 167 -3.76 4.85 -6.74
C LEU A 167 -2.90 3.96 -7.64
N PHE A 168 -1.57 4.09 -7.58
CA PHE A 168 -0.63 3.36 -8.43
C PHE A 168 0.43 2.60 -7.64
N ASP A 169 0.97 1.55 -8.23
CA ASP A 169 2.22 0.95 -7.78
C ASP A 169 3.37 1.95 -7.95
N GLU A 170 4.21 2.06 -6.92
CA GLU A 170 5.25 3.08 -6.83
C GLU A 170 6.64 2.43 -6.80
N HIS A 171 7.17 2.08 -7.98
CA HIS A 171 8.41 1.29 -8.12
C HIS A 171 9.66 1.89 -7.46
N LEU A 172 9.68 3.19 -7.18
CA LEU A 172 10.79 3.88 -6.52
C LEU A 172 10.69 3.91 -4.99
N LYS A 173 9.62 3.36 -4.39
CA LYS A 173 9.50 3.32 -2.93
C LYS A 173 10.62 2.47 -2.32
N PRO A 174 11.40 3.03 -1.37
CA PRO A 174 12.43 2.28 -0.67
C PRO A 174 11.81 1.31 0.32
N GLY A 175 12.61 0.37 0.81
CA GLY A 175 12.19 -0.59 1.84
C GLY A 175 11.74 -1.94 1.28
N PRO A 176 10.94 -2.70 2.06
CA PRO A 176 10.49 -4.05 1.71
C PRO A 176 9.77 -4.11 0.37
N THR A 177 9.62 -5.32 -0.18
CA THR A 177 8.95 -5.48 -1.48
C THR A 177 7.54 -4.95 -1.50
N CYS A 178 6.78 -5.11 -0.42
CA CYS A 178 5.41 -4.62 -0.32
C CYS A 178 5.23 -3.12 -0.56
N GLU A 179 6.24 -2.29 -0.22
CA GLU A 179 6.13 -0.85 -0.39
C GLU A 179 5.87 -0.44 -1.84
N ARG A 180 6.31 -1.24 -2.82
CA ARG A 180 6.17 -0.93 -4.25
C ARG A 180 4.82 -1.37 -4.85
N TYR A 181 3.98 -2.08 -4.09
CA TYR A 181 2.81 -2.79 -4.61
C TYR A 181 1.51 -2.53 -3.84
N PHE A 182 1.32 -1.30 -3.35
CA PHE A 182 0.06 -0.87 -2.72
C PHE A 182 -0.97 -0.35 -3.73
N GLY A 183 -0.64 -0.28 -5.02
CA GLY A 183 -1.49 0.34 -6.04
C GLY A 183 -2.79 -0.42 -6.27
N LEU A 184 -3.89 0.32 -6.43
CA LEU A 184 -5.11 -0.21 -7.05
C LEU A 184 -4.89 -0.46 -8.56
N PHE A 185 -3.98 0.31 -9.16
CA PHE A 185 -3.60 0.23 -10.56
C PHE A 185 -2.09 0.07 -10.72
N ARG A 186 -1.67 -0.57 -11.81
CA ARG A 186 -0.28 -0.55 -12.26
C ARG A 186 0.03 0.79 -12.96
N PRO A 187 1.30 1.14 -13.16
CA PRO A 187 1.68 2.40 -13.81
C PRO A 187 1.17 2.55 -15.26
N ASP A 188 0.85 1.43 -15.92
CA ASP A 188 0.26 1.38 -17.26
C ASP A 188 -1.27 1.57 -17.27
N LEU A 189 -1.86 1.97 -16.13
CA LEU A 189 -3.29 2.17 -15.91
C LEU A 189 -4.13 0.88 -15.93
N THR A 190 -3.51 -0.29 -16.03
CA THR A 190 -4.23 -1.56 -15.84
C THR A 190 -4.56 -1.77 -14.36
N PRO A 191 -5.72 -2.36 -14.02
CA PRO A 191 -6.03 -2.66 -12.63
C PRO A 191 -5.05 -3.71 -12.08
N ALA A 192 -4.50 -3.47 -10.89
CA ALA A 192 -3.68 -4.45 -10.20
C ALA A 192 -4.53 -5.66 -9.80
N TYR A 193 -5.75 -5.38 -9.33
CA TYR A 193 -6.83 -6.28 -8.94
C TYR A 193 -8.17 -5.52 -8.98
N ASP A 194 -9.31 -6.22 -8.91
CA ASP A 194 -10.65 -5.59 -8.93
C ASP A 194 -11.26 -5.51 -7.52
N ILE A 195 -11.63 -4.30 -7.10
CA ILE A 195 -12.31 -4.03 -5.82
C ILE A 195 -13.78 -3.60 -5.99
N GLY A 196 -14.33 -3.74 -7.20
CA GLY A 196 -15.73 -3.42 -7.51
C GLY A 196 -15.99 -1.93 -7.80
N ILE A 197 -14.95 -1.15 -8.11
CA ILE A 197 -15.07 0.27 -8.48
C ILE A 197 -14.87 0.52 -9.98
N LEU A 198 -14.46 -0.50 -10.74
CA LEU A 198 -14.23 -0.38 -12.17
C LEU A 198 -15.56 -0.19 -12.92
N ARG A 199 -15.51 0.60 -14.00
CA ARG A 199 -16.66 0.67 -14.93
C ARG A 199 -16.88 -0.73 -15.53
N PRO A 200 -18.13 -1.16 -15.80
CA PRO A 200 -18.42 -2.50 -16.30
C PRO A 200 -17.61 -2.90 -17.54
N THR A 201 -17.38 -1.95 -18.45
CA THR A 201 -16.58 -2.18 -19.66
C THR A 201 -15.11 -2.49 -19.36
N VAL A 202 -14.54 -1.82 -18.36
CA VAL A 202 -13.15 -2.02 -17.91
C VAL A 202 -13.02 -3.32 -17.12
N ALA A 203 -14.00 -3.61 -16.24
CA ALA A 203 -14.03 -4.85 -15.48
C ALA A 203 -14.07 -6.08 -16.40
N ALA A 204 -14.93 -6.07 -17.43
CA ALA A 204 -15.01 -7.14 -18.41
C ALA A 204 -13.70 -7.33 -19.20
N ALA A 205 -13.04 -6.22 -19.59
CA ALA A 205 -11.75 -6.28 -20.28
C ALA A 205 -10.64 -6.86 -19.38
N ALA A 206 -10.59 -6.44 -18.11
CA ALA A 206 -9.60 -6.94 -17.15
C ALA A 206 -9.76 -8.44 -16.87
N ALA A 207 -11.00 -8.91 -16.68
CA ALA A 207 -11.30 -10.33 -16.46
C ALA A 207 -10.85 -11.20 -17.66
N ASN A 208 -11.01 -10.71 -18.88
CA ASN A 208 -10.57 -11.41 -20.09
C ASN A 208 -9.04 -11.51 -20.18
N ILE A 209 -8.31 -10.48 -19.75
CA ILE A 209 -6.83 -10.50 -19.72
C ILE A 209 -6.32 -11.51 -18.69
N GLN A 210 -6.91 -11.57 -17.49
CA GLN A 210 -6.58 -12.58 -16.47
C GLN A 210 -6.88 -14.00 -16.95
N HIS A 211 -8.00 -14.20 -17.65
CA HIS A 211 -8.34 -15.50 -18.21
C HIS A 211 -7.33 -15.94 -19.29
N ALA A 212 -6.94 -15.04 -20.19
CA ALA A 212 -5.95 -15.30 -21.22
C ALA A 212 -4.55 -15.61 -20.65
N THR A 213 -4.11 -14.88 -19.62
CA THR A 213 -2.83 -15.16 -18.95
C THR A 213 -2.84 -16.49 -18.20
N CYS A 214 -3.96 -16.87 -17.60
CA CYS A 214 -4.10 -18.18 -16.96
C CYS A 214 -4.01 -19.33 -17.98
N LEU A 215 -4.65 -19.18 -19.13
CA LEU A 215 -4.59 -20.16 -20.23
C LEU A 215 -3.15 -20.33 -20.77
N LEU A 216 -2.46 -19.22 -21.05
CA LEU A 216 -1.06 -19.27 -21.50
C LEU A 216 -0.12 -19.90 -20.47
N ALA A 217 -0.37 -19.67 -19.17
CA ALA A 217 0.40 -20.29 -18.09
C ALA A 217 0.09 -21.80 -17.95
N SER A 218 -1.13 -22.25 -18.28
CA SER A 218 -1.47 -23.68 -18.33
C SER A 218 -0.86 -24.39 -19.54
N GLU A 219 -0.89 -23.76 -20.71
CA GLU A 219 -0.28 -24.31 -21.93
C GLU A 219 1.26 -24.43 -21.78
N ALA A 220 1.90 -23.45 -21.15
CA ALA A 220 3.33 -23.53 -20.83
C ALA A 220 3.69 -24.61 -19.78
N ARG A 221 2.72 -25.06 -18.96
CA ARG A 221 2.89 -26.20 -18.05
C ARG A 221 2.67 -27.54 -18.76
N ASP A 222 1.77 -27.61 -19.74
CA ASP A 222 1.51 -28.82 -20.51
C ASP A 222 2.63 -29.13 -21.53
N ASP A 223 3.31 -28.11 -22.06
CA ASP A 223 4.51 -28.29 -22.90
C ASP A 223 5.75 -28.78 -22.11
N ALA A 224 5.71 -28.76 -20.78
CA ALA A 224 6.79 -29.27 -19.94
C ALA A 224 6.76 -30.82 -19.76
N PHE A 225 5.78 -31.52 -20.34
CA PHE A 225 5.61 -32.98 -20.19
C PHE A 225 5.62 -33.78 -21.50
N VAL A 226 6.34 -33.31 -22.54
CA VAL A 226 6.68 -34.16 -23.68
C VAL A 226 8.19 -34.33 -23.78
N THR A 227 8.69 -35.42 -23.20
CA THR A 227 10.08 -35.87 -23.39
C THR A 227 10.23 -36.50 -24.78
N THR A 228 10.36 -35.69 -25.83
CA THR A 228 10.87 -36.19 -27.12
C THR A 228 12.38 -35.97 -27.17
N THR A 229 13.11 -37.07 -27.18
CA THR A 229 14.55 -37.13 -27.36
C THR A 229 14.93 -36.77 -28.79
N THR A 230 15.22 -35.49 -29.04
CA THR A 230 15.97 -35.05 -30.23
C THR A 230 17.40 -34.67 -29.84
N PRO A 231 18.42 -35.06 -30.63
CA PRO A 231 19.82 -34.85 -30.25
C PRO A 231 20.19 -33.37 -30.25
N VAL A 232 20.90 -32.96 -29.19
CA VAL A 232 21.44 -31.63 -28.96
C VAL A 232 22.41 -31.24 -30.09
N PRO A 233 22.19 -30.13 -30.82
CA PRO A 233 23.27 -29.47 -31.55
C PRO A 233 24.15 -28.76 -30.53
N THR A 234 25.37 -29.23 -30.37
CA THR A 234 26.40 -28.58 -29.57
C THR A 234 26.83 -27.28 -30.25
N THR A 235 26.13 -26.19 -29.99
CA THR A 235 26.61 -24.84 -30.29
C THR A 235 26.40 -23.94 -29.08
N THR A 236 27.47 -23.79 -28.30
CA THR A 236 27.62 -22.79 -27.25
C THR A 236 27.43 -21.39 -27.86
N PRO A 237 26.54 -20.53 -27.34
CA PRO A 237 26.54 -19.13 -27.74
C PRO A 237 27.77 -18.48 -27.12
N SER A 238 28.75 -18.14 -27.96
CA SER A 238 29.90 -17.33 -27.55
C SER A 238 29.42 -15.89 -27.28
N TYR A 239 29.23 -15.53 -26.01
CA TYR A 239 29.10 -14.13 -25.62
C TYR A 239 30.45 -13.44 -25.81
N GLN A 240 30.57 -12.60 -26.84
CA GLN A 240 31.73 -11.72 -26.97
C GLN A 240 31.57 -10.54 -26.00
N MET A 241 32.25 -10.61 -24.86
CA MET A 241 32.54 -9.43 -24.06
C MET A 241 33.50 -8.52 -24.85
N ARG A 242 33.03 -7.36 -25.33
CA ARG A 242 33.94 -6.30 -25.77
C ARG A 242 34.32 -5.44 -24.56
N ARG A 243 35.63 -5.39 -24.27
CA ARG A 243 36.19 -4.40 -23.34
C ARG A 243 36.26 -3.06 -24.04
N TYR A 244 35.63 -2.05 -23.46
CA TYR A 244 36.00 -0.66 -23.67
C TYR A 244 36.40 -0.10 -22.30
N ASP A 245 37.68 0.29 -22.19
CA ASP A 245 38.24 1.08 -21.09
C ASP A 245 38.10 0.55 -19.65
N GLY A 246 38.17 -0.77 -19.46
CA GLY A 246 38.52 -1.37 -18.16
C GLY A 246 37.46 -1.34 -17.04
N LYS A 247 36.20 -0.98 -17.31
CA LYS A 247 35.07 -1.13 -16.35
C LYS A 247 33.92 -1.94 -16.96
N GLN A 248 33.37 -2.89 -16.20
CA GLN A 248 32.17 -3.66 -16.62
C GLN A 248 30.93 -2.76 -16.55
N ARG A 249 30.13 -2.73 -17.62
CA ARG A 249 28.81 -2.08 -17.68
C ARG A 249 27.78 -3.09 -18.16
N LEU A 250 26.56 -3.03 -17.61
CA LEU A 250 25.39 -3.79 -18.06
C LEU A 250 24.43 -2.79 -18.72
N CYS A 251 23.93 -3.10 -19.91
CA CYS A 251 22.98 -2.25 -20.63
C CYS A 251 21.71 -3.08 -20.91
N LEU A 252 20.54 -2.51 -20.62
CA LEU A 252 19.22 -3.12 -20.89
C LEU A 252 18.52 -2.31 -21.99
N LEU A 253 17.69 -2.98 -22.79
CA LEU A 253 16.89 -2.38 -23.86
C LEU A 253 15.67 -1.64 -23.27
N GLU A 254 15.43 -0.40 -23.70
CA GLU A 254 14.17 0.30 -23.43
C GLU A 254 13.01 -0.35 -24.22
N MET A 255 11.92 -0.69 -23.53
CA MET A 255 10.73 -1.31 -24.12
C MET A 255 9.63 -0.28 -24.47
N SER A 256 9.99 0.82 -25.13
CA SER A 256 9.00 1.70 -25.75
C SER A 256 9.46 2.18 -27.12
N ALA A 257 9.23 1.38 -28.16
CA ALA A 257 9.35 1.81 -29.55
C ALA A 257 8.31 1.11 -30.45
N ASP A 258 7.57 1.92 -31.21
CA ASP A 258 6.65 1.54 -32.28
C ASP A 258 7.38 0.77 -33.41
N GLU A 259 6.71 -0.18 -34.06
CA GLU A 259 7.31 -1.16 -34.99
C GLU A 259 8.07 -0.52 -36.17
N ASN A 260 7.79 0.74 -36.52
CA ASN A 260 8.49 1.45 -37.59
C ASN A 260 9.71 2.29 -37.14
N GLY A 261 9.98 2.38 -35.83
CA GLY A 261 11.20 2.98 -35.27
C GLY A 261 12.38 2.01 -35.18
N LEU A 262 12.12 0.70 -35.22
CA LEU A 262 13.10 -0.36 -34.91
C LEU A 262 14.18 -0.62 -35.97
N ARG A 263 14.31 0.21 -37.00
CA ARG A 263 15.28 -0.02 -38.10
C ARG A 263 16.31 1.07 -38.32
N ARG A 264 16.35 2.16 -37.55
CA ARG A 264 17.27 3.27 -37.89
C ARG A 264 18.17 3.90 -36.85
N ASN A 265 18.02 3.75 -35.53
CA ASN A 265 19.04 4.24 -34.60
C ASN A 265 19.05 3.38 -33.32
N ILE A 266 20.17 2.70 -33.05
CA ILE A 266 20.43 1.98 -31.81
C ILE A 266 21.19 2.94 -30.90
N GLU A 267 20.55 3.49 -29.88
CA GLU A 267 21.22 4.15 -28.76
C GLU A 267 20.99 3.31 -27.50
N HIS A 268 22.07 3.02 -26.76
CA HIS A 268 22.06 2.27 -25.51
C HIS A 268 22.46 3.20 -24.36
N GLU A 269 21.71 3.22 -23.26
CA GLU A 269 22.21 3.74 -21.98
C GLU A 269 22.86 2.63 -21.15
N CYS A 270 24.05 2.91 -20.60
CA CYS A 270 24.84 1.94 -19.84
C CYS A 270 25.33 2.58 -18.52
N SER A 271 24.87 2.07 -17.37
CA SER A 271 25.30 2.51 -16.04
C SER A 271 26.46 1.65 -15.49
N SER A 272 27.27 2.23 -14.58
CA SER A 272 28.46 1.60 -13.98
C SER A 272 28.19 1.10 -12.56
N LEU A 273 28.51 -0.16 -12.28
CA LEU A 273 28.45 -0.77 -10.94
C LEU A 273 29.76 -0.56 -10.17
N SER A 274 29.67 -0.23 -8.87
CA SER A 274 30.78 -0.26 -7.91
C SER A 274 30.59 -1.41 -6.92
N PRO A 275 31.65 -2.10 -6.44
CA PRO A 275 31.54 -3.25 -5.57
C PRO A 275 31.49 -2.85 -4.09
N ILE A 276 30.54 -3.38 -3.31
CA ILE A 276 30.55 -3.31 -1.84
C ILE A 276 30.32 -4.70 -1.24
N HIS A 277 31.03 -4.92 -0.14
CA HIS A 277 31.52 -6.15 0.47
C HIS A 277 30.54 -7.19 1.02
N GLU A 278 31.10 -8.40 1.16
CA GLU A 278 30.69 -9.53 2.00
C GLU A 278 30.27 -9.11 3.43
N CYS A 279 29.12 -9.61 3.90
CA CYS A 279 28.79 -9.68 5.33
C CYS A 279 29.06 -11.10 5.84
N LYS A 280 30.06 -11.23 6.73
CA LYS A 280 30.16 -12.33 7.69
C LYS A 280 29.30 -11.99 8.91
N LEU A 281 28.49 -12.99 9.32
CA LEU A 281 27.76 -13.22 10.59
C LEU A 281 27.05 -12.03 11.25
#